data_AF-A0AAE3URC5-F1
#
_entry.id   AF-A0AAE3URC5-F1
#
_cell.length_a   1.000
_cell.length_b   1.000
_cell.length_c   1.000
_cell.angle_alpha   90.00
_cell.angle_beta   90.00
_cell.angle_gamma   90.00
#
_symmetry.space_group_name_H-M   'P 1'
#
loop_
_entity.id
_entity.type
_entity.pdbx_description
1 polymer ?
#
loop_
_entity_poly.entity_id
_entity_poly.type
_entity_poly.pdbx_seq_one_letter_code
_entity_poly.pdbx_strand_id
1 'polypeptide(L)'
;MAVLTQKTLQQWKQDRFTEQRGICPICGKTLESWQKANADHDHRSGCMRALVCPGCNIFEGRIQTLLYRAGLAGADWAAVLRNLADYWRADYSENPIHPSFINDESKKFGKPSKSREKMIKELRAEGIDVDKTYTREQLVQIFKDEYRKRLA
;
A
#
# COMPACT_ATOMS: atom_id res chain seq x y z
N MET A 1 15.02 -17.28 30.68
CA MET A 1 14.04 -16.24 30.26
C MET A 1 12.73 -16.53 30.97
N ALA A 2 12.07 -15.52 31.54
CA ALA A 2 10.80 -15.71 32.27
C ALA A 2 9.60 -15.34 31.39
N VAL A 3 8.56 -16.16 31.43
CA VAL A 3 7.27 -15.84 30.78
C VAL A 3 6.57 -14.75 31.57
N LEU A 4 6.10 -13.69 30.89
CA LEU A 4 5.39 -12.60 31.54
C LEU A 4 3.97 -13.04 31.94
N THR A 5 3.62 -12.83 33.20
CA THR A 5 2.22 -12.81 33.67
C THR A 5 1.48 -11.58 33.11
N GLN A 6 0.15 -11.55 33.22
CA GLN A 6 -0.64 -10.38 32.82
C GLN A 6 -0.21 -9.09 33.55
N LYS A 7 0.07 -9.17 34.85
CA LYS A 7 0.53 -8.02 35.64
C LYS A 7 1.89 -7.51 35.14
N THR A 8 2.85 -8.41 34.97
CA THR A 8 4.19 -8.05 34.48
C THR A 8 4.18 -7.63 33.02
N LEU A 9 3.22 -8.09 32.21
CA LEU A 9 3.02 -7.61 30.84
C LEU A 9 2.57 -6.14 30.83
N GLN A 10 1.60 -5.75 31.67
CA GLN A 10 1.18 -4.34 31.74
C GLN A 10 2.35 -3.44 32.17
N GLN A 11 3.15 -3.88 33.15
CA GLN A 11 4.36 -3.16 33.55
C GLN A 11 5.34 -3.02 32.38
N TRP A 12 5.63 -4.12 31.69
CA TRP A 12 6.51 -4.10 30.52
C TRP A 12 6.01 -3.15 29.43
N LYS A 13 4.68 -3.10 29.17
CA LYS A 13 4.10 -2.13 28.22
C LYS A 13 4.35 -0.69 28.66
N GLN A 14 4.14 -0.37 29.93
CA GLN A 14 4.37 0.99 30.45
C GLN A 14 5.84 1.41 30.33
N ASP A 15 6.76 0.51 30.70
CA ASP A 15 8.20 0.76 30.63
C ASP A 15 8.64 0.95 29.16
N ARG A 16 8.21 0.03 28.29
CA ARG A 16 8.52 0.05 26.85
C ARG A 16 7.94 1.28 26.15
N PHE A 17 6.77 1.76 26.55
CA PHE A 17 6.20 3.00 26.04
C PHE A 17 7.11 4.20 26.35
N THR A 18 7.64 4.25 27.58
CA THR A 18 8.57 5.30 28.01
C THR A 18 9.89 5.21 27.24
N GLU A 19 10.47 4.01 27.12
CA GLU A 19 11.69 3.75 26.34
C GLU A 19 11.54 4.16 24.86
N GLN A 20 10.39 3.86 24.26
CA GLN A 20 10.04 4.24 22.89
C GLN A 20 9.62 5.71 22.74
N ARG A 21 9.58 6.48 23.83
CA ARG A 21 9.07 7.87 23.87
C ARG A 21 7.66 8.00 23.30
N GLY A 22 6.84 6.97 23.49
CA GLY A 22 5.50 6.88 22.93
C GLY A 22 5.45 6.84 21.41
N ILE A 23 6.49 6.38 20.70
CA ILE A 23 6.51 6.28 19.24
C ILE A 23 6.44 4.81 18.78
N CYS A 24 5.61 4.54 17.77
CA CYS A 24 5.56 3.24 17.11
C CYS A 24 6.80 3.05 16.23
N PRO A 25 7.61 1.98 16.42
CA PRO A 25 8.86 1.80 15.69
C PRO A 25 8.65 1.42 14.21
N ILE A 26 7.45 0.96 13.82
CA ILE A 26 7.16 0.55 12.45
C ILE A 26 6.75 1.76 11.58
N CYS A 27 5.79 2.57 12.05
CA CYS A 27 5.26 3.69 11.25
C CYS A 27 5.74 5.08 11.70
N GLY A 28 6.51 5.18 12.79
CA GLY A 28 7.01 6.44 13.33
C GLY A 28 5.96 7.35 13.96
N LYS A 29 4.69 6.92 14.04
CA LYS A 29 3.60 7.72 14.62
C LYS A 29 3.55 7.57 16.14
N THR A 30 3.05 8.60 16.82
CA THR A 30 2.77 8.58 18.25
C THR A 30 1.74 7.50 18.60
N LEU A 31 2.03 6.76 19.66
CA LEU A 31 1.12 5.83 20.33
C LEU A 31 0.21 6.63 21.25
N GLU A 32 -1.10 6.44 21.12
CA GLU A 32 -2.09 7.17 21.94
C GLU A 32 -1.88 6.94 23.45
N SER A 33 -1.63 5.69 23.83
CA SER A 33 -1.28 5.32 25.20
C SER A 33 -0.64 3.94 25.22
N TRP A 34 0.07 3.61 26.30
CA TRP A 34 0.63 2.27 26.50
C TRP A 34 -0.46 1.20 26.63
N GLN A 35 -1.65 1.56 27.16
CA GLN A 35 -2.78 0.65 27.29
C GLN A 35 -3.32 0.22 25.92
N LYS A 36 -3.46 1.18 24.98
CA LYS A 36 -4.00 0.94 23.65
C LYS A 36 -2.98 0.37 22.66
N ALA A 37 -1.69 0.53 22.92
CA ALA A 37 -0.63 -0.09 22.12
C ALA A 37 -0.62 -1.62 22.28
N ASN A 38 -0.20 -2.34 21.24
CA ASN A 38 -0.04 -3.79 21.25
C ASN A 38 1.40 -4.17 21.58
N ALA A 39 1.57 -5.17 22.43
CA ALA A 39 2.87 -5.73 22.77
C ALA A 39 3.23 -6.81 21.74
N ASP A 40 4.00 -6.42 20.71
CA ASP A 40 4.40 -7.30 19.62
C ASP A 40 5.45 -8.31 20.10
N HIS A 41 5.41 -9.51 19.56
CA HIS A 41 6.34 -10.58 19.91
C HIS A 41 6.65 -11.46 18.69
N ASP A 42 7.82 -12.09 18.71
CA ASP A 42 8.19 -13.04 17.69
C ASP A 42 7.46 -14.37 17.88
N HIS A 43 6.64 -14.77 16.91
CA HIS A 43 5.86 -16.01 16.98
C HIS A 43 6.71 -17.30 16.92
N ARG A 44 8.00 -17.21 16.57
CA ARG A 44 8.91 -18.37 16.55
C ARG A 44 9.57 -18.58 17.91
N SER A 45 10.17 -17.53 18.47
CA SER A 45 10.90 -17.60 19.76
C SER A 45 10.06 -17.25 20.99
N GLY A 46 8.90 -16.60 20.79
CA GLY A 46 8.08 -16.02 21.87
C GLY A 46 8.66 -14.73 22.47
N CYS A 47 9.79 -14.23 21.96
CA CYS A 47 10.46 -13.06 22.51
C CYS A 47 9.68 -11.78 22.22
N MET A 48 9.48 -10.94 23.24
CA MET A 48 8.90 -9.62 23.08
C MET A 48 9.76 -8.75 22.17
N ARG A 49 9.13 -7.95 21.30
CA ARG A 49 9.81 -6.99 20.43
C ARG A 49 9.60 -5.58 20.97
N ALA A 50 8.45 -4.98 20.66
CA ALA A 50 8.17 -3.57 20.94
C ALA A 50 6.67 -3.32 21.16
N LEU A 51 6.33 -2.14 21.63
CA LEU A 51 4.97 -1.62 21.52
C LEU A 51 4.73 -1.06 20.11
N VAL A 52 3.65 -1.50 19.48
CA VAL A 52 3.23 -1.05 18.16
C VAL A 52 1.79 -0.54 18.20
N CYS A 53 1.42 0.34 17.27
CA CYS A 53 0.03 0.77 17.15
C CYS A 53 -0.86 -0.38 16.63
N PRO A 54 -2.18 -0.37 16.92
CA PRO A 54 -3.08 -1.44 16.49
C PRO A 54 -3.04 -1.71 14.98
N GLY A 55 -2.92 -0.64 14.18
CA GLY A 55 -2.81 -0.75 12.72
C GLY A 55 -1.55 -1.47 12.27
N CYS A 56 -0.39 -1.16 12.87
CA CYS A 56 0.87 -1.82 12.55
C CYS A 56 0.88 -3.29 12.98
N ASN A 57 0.28 -3.62 14.13
CA ASN A 57 0.15 -5.01 14.59
C ASN A 57 -0.62 -5.87 13.57
N ILE A 58 -1.75 -5.36 13.09
CA ILE A 58 -2.56 -6.06 12.07
C ILE A 58 -1.81 -6.14 10.74
N PHE A 59 -1.17 -5.04 10.34
CA PHE A 59 -0.41 -4.96 9.10
C PHE A 59 0.75 -5.97 9.07
N GLU A 60 1.55 -6.06 10.13
CA GLU A 60 2.68 -6.98 10.25
C GLU A 60 2.24 -8.43 10.05
N GLY A 61 1.20 -8.88 10.77
CA GLY A 61 0.69 -10.24 10.63
C GLY A 61 0.10 -10.54 9.24
N ARG A 62 -0.49 -9.53 8.58
CA ARG A 62 -0.96 -9.66 7.19
C ARG A 62 0.20 -9.82 6.21
N ILE A 63 1.29 -9.07 6.39
CA ILE A 63 2.48 -9.19 5.55
C ILE A 63 3.10 -10.58 5.70
N GLN A 64 3.25 -11.09 6.93
CA GLN A 64 3.72 -12.46 7.15
C GLN A 64 2.86 -13.50 6.42
N THR A 65 1.53 -13.36 6.51
CA THR A 65 0.57 -14.25 5.83
C THR A 65 0.72 -14.18 4.31
N LEU A 66 0.90 -12.98 3.75
CA LEU A 66 1.07 -12.79 2.31
C LEU A 66 2.40 -13.38 1.82
N LEU A 67 3.50 -13.16 2.54
CA LEU A 67 4.80 -13.74 2.21
C LEU A 67 4.74 -15.27 2.22
N TYR A 68 4.12 -15.85 3.23
CA TYR A 68 3.91 -17.31 3.29
C TYR A 68 3.10 -17.82 2.09
N ARG A 69 1.95 -17.19 1.80
CA ARG A 69 1.07 -17.59 0.68
C ARG A 69 1.67 -17.35 -0.69
N ALA A 70 2.62 -16.42 -0.81
CA ALA A 70 3.38 -16.17 -2.02
C ALA A 70 4.47 -17.24 -2.28
N GLY A 71 4.55 -18.29 -1.44
CA GLY A 71 5.54 -19.35 -1.59
C GLY A 71 6.92 -18.99 -1.03
N LEU A 72 7.03 -17.89 -0.27
CA LEU A 72 8.30 -17.45 0.33
C LEU A 72 8.54 -18.07 1.71
N ALA A 73 7.88 -19.19 2.03
CA ALA A 73 8.12 -19.92 3.26
C ALA A 73 9.60 -20.35 3.33
N GLY A 74 10.28 -20.02 4.44
CA GLY A 74 11.71 -20.31 4.62
C GLY A 74 12.67 -19.24 4.08
N ALA A 75 12.20 -18.26 3.31
CA ALA A 75 13.02 -17.13 2.91
C ALA A 75 13.31 -16.19 4.09
N ASP A 76 14.39 -15.41 3.98
CA ASP A 76 14.61 -14.24 4.84
C ASP A 76 13.63 -13.13 4.45
N TRP A 77 12.49 -13.10 5.13
CA TRP A 77 11.43 -12.13 4.89
C TRP A 77 11.88 -10.67 5.11
N ALA A 78 12.81 -10.42 6.02
CA ALA A 78 13.33 -9.07 6.23
C ALA A 78 14.21 -8.63 5.05
N ALA A 79 15.02 -9.52 4.49
CA ALA A 79 15.75 -9.26 3.25
C ALA A 79 14.79 -9.06 2.06
N VAL A 80 13.75 -9.89 1.92
CA VAL A 80 12.74 -9.75 0.86
C VAL A 80 12.07 -8.37 0.92
N LEU A 81 11.63 -7.93 2.10
CA LEU A 81 10.96 -6.63 2.26
C LEU A 81 11.90 -5.45 1.97
N ARG A 82 13.19 -5.55 2.33
CA ARG A 82 14.20 -4.55 1.96
C ARG A 82 14.41 -4.50 0.44
N ASN A 83 14.60 -5.66 -0.19
CA ASN A 83 14.74 -5.76 -1.64
C ASN A 83 13.51 -5.22 -2.38
N LEU A 84 12.30 -5.45 -1.86
CA LEU A 84 11.07 -4.88 -2.42
C LEU A 84 11.05 -3.35 -2.31
N ALA A 85 11.46 -2.80 -1.17
CA ALA A 85 11.55 -1.35 -0.99
C ALA A 85 12.57 -0.72 -1.94
N ASP A 86 13.71 -1.37 -2.15
CA ASP A 86 14.74 -0.91 -3.08
C ASP A 86 14.25 -1.04 -4.54
N TYR A 87 13.60 -2.16 -4.87
CA TYR A 87 12.98 -2.38 -6.17
C TYR A 87 11.95 -1.29 -6.50
N TRP A 88 11.12 -0.86 -5.55
CA TRP A 88 10.16 0.24 -5.75
C TRP A 88 10.79 1.63 -5.86
N ARG A 89 11.99 1.84 -5.30
CA ARG A 89 12.69 3.13 -5.34
C ARG A 89 13.57 3.33 -6.57
N ALA A 90 13.94 2.25 -7.25
CA ALA A 90 14.73 2.33 -8.46
C ALA A 90 14.01 3.16 -9.52
N ASP A 91 14.79 3.92 -10.29
CA ASP A 91 14.29 4.68 -11.42
C ASP A 91 14.13 3.75 -12.64
N TYR A 92 12.90 3.67 -13.15
CA TYR A 92 12.55 2.90 -14.34
C TYR A 92 11.94 3.79 -15.43
N SER A 93 12.12 5.11 -15.35
CA SER A 93 11.54 6.07 -16.29
C SER A 93 11.96 5.83 -17.75
N GLU A 94 13.14 5.25 -17.96
CA GLU A 94 13.66 4.89 -19.28
C GLU A 94 13.17 3.51 -19.80
N ASN A 95 12.40 2.76 -19.01
CA ASN A 95 11.89 1.45 -19.43
C ASN A 95 10.67 1.57 -20.36
N PRO A 96 10.43 0.57 -21.23
CA PRO A 96 9.22 0.51 -22.04
C PRO A 96 7.94 0.45 -21.20
N ILE A 97 6.85 0.98 -21.75
CA ILE A 97 5.54 0.98 -21.10
C ILE A 97 4.82 -0.36 -21.30
N HIS A 98 4.25 -0.92 -20.24
CA HIS A 98 3.49 -2.16 -20.29
C HIS A 98 2.20 -1.99 -21.12
N PRO A 99 1.87 -2.88 -22.08
CA PRO A 99 0.70 -2.72 -22.96
C PRO A 99 -0.65 -2.57 -22.24
N SER A 100 -0.84 -3.26 -21.10
CA SER A 100 -2.06 -3.12 -20.28
C SER A 100 -2.24 -1.73 -19.67
N PHE A 101 -1.19 -0.91 -19.59
CA PHE A 101 -1.29 0.44 -19.03
C PHE A 101 -2.32 1.30 -19.77
N ILE A 102 -2.38 1.17 -21.10
CA ILE A 102 -3.39 1.84 -21.94
C ILE A 102 -4.82 1.44 -21.50
N ASN A 103 -5.03 0.15 -21.21
CA ASN A 103 -6.33 -0.35 -20.75
C ASN A 103 -6.66 0.16 -19.35
N ASP A 104 -5.68 0.24 -18.46
CA ASP A 104 -5.87 0.72 -17.09
C ASP A 104 -6.23 2.21 -17.06
N GLU A 105 -5.58 3.02 -17.88
CA GLU A 105 -5.89 4.44 -18.05
C GLU A 105 -7.28 4.64 -18.68
N SER A 106 -7.63 3.82 -19.67
CA SER A 106 -8.97 3.84 -20.27
C SER A 106 -10.07 3.45 -19.28
N LYS A 107 -9.82 2.45 -18.41
CA LYS A 107 -10.73 2.10 -17.31
C LYS A 107 -10.86 3.23 -16.29
N LYS A 108 -9.77 3.92 -15.96
CA LYS A 108 -9.80 5.10 -15.07
C LYS A 108 -10.61 6.25 -15.69
N PHE A 109 -10.41 6.50 -16.98
CA PHE A 109 -11.19 7.47 -17.73
C PHE A 109 -12.68 7.12 -17.75
N GLY A 110 -13.00 5.85 -18.00
CA GLY A 110 -14.36 5.32 -18.07
C GLY A 110 -15.03 4.99 -16.74
N LYS A 111 -14.45 5.33 -15.57
CA LYS A 111 -15.03 5.03 -14.23
C LYS A 111 -16.49 5.49 -14.11
N PRO A 112 -17.45 4.65 -13.67
CA PRO A 112 -18.88 5.00 -13.63
C PRO A 112 -19.22 6.31 -12.91
N SER A 113 -18.44 6.67 -11.89
CA SER A 113 -18.59 7.92 -11.15
C SER A 113 -18.24 9.18 -11.96
N LYS A 114 -17.61 9.05 -13.12
CA LYS A 114 -17.27 10.17 -14.01
C LYS A 114 -18.40 10.38 -15.02
N SER A 115 -19.05 11.55 -14.98
CA SER A 115 -20.12 11.89 -15.92
C SER A 115 -19.60 12.04 -17.36
N ARG A 116 -20.51 11.89 -18.32
CA ARG A 116 -20.18 11.99 -19.75
C ARG A 116 -19.73 13.41 -20.12
N GLU A 117 -20.32 14.44 -19.52
CA GLU A 117 -19.94 15.84 -19.71
C GLU A 117 -18.48 16.07 -19.28
N LYS A 118 -18.05 15.44 -18.18
CA LYS A 118 -16.67 15.53 -17.70
C LYS A 118 -15.71 14.81 -18.64
N MET A 119 -16.09 13.66 -19.18
CA MET A 119 -15.29 12.93 -20.19
C MET A 119 -15.09 13.77 -21.46
N ILE A 120 -16.17 14.37 -21.97
CA ILE A 120 -16.11 15.28 -23.13
C ILE A 120 -15.21 16.46 -22.84
N LYS A 121 -15.33 17.08 -21.66
CA LYS A 121 -14.49 18.21 -21.25
C LYS A 121 -13.00 17.84 -21.19
N GLU A 122 -12.66 16.68 -20.65
CA GLU A 122 -11.28 16.18 -20.58
C GLU A 122 -10.70 15.95 -21.98
N LEU A 123 -11.44 15.28 -22.88
CA LEU A 123 -11.00 15.06 -24.26
C LEU A 123 -10.83 16.36 -25.05
N ARG A 124 -11.78 17.30 -24.92
CA ARG A 124 -11.66 18.64 -25.52
C ARG A 124 -10.48 19.43 -25.00
N ALA A 125 -10.14 19.28 -23.71
CA ALA A 125 -8.96 19.94 -23.14
C ALA A 125 -7.65 19.39 -23.72
N GLU A 126 -7.66 18.15 -24.22
CA GLU A 126 -6.56 17.56 -24.99
C GLU A 126 -6.66 17.87 -26.51
N GLY A 127 -7.59 18.73 -26.93
CA GLY A 127 -7.77 19.12 -28.34
C GLY A 127 -8.55 18.11 -29.20
N ILE A 128 -9.17 17.11 -28.58
CA ILE A 128 -9.93 16.08 -29.29
C ILE A 128 -11.37 16.57 -29.51
N ASP A 129 -11.81 16.58 -30.77
CA ASP A 129 -13.16 17.02 -31.14
C ASP A 129 -14.19 15.93 -30.83
N VAL A 130 -14.91 16.11 -29.72
CA VAL A 130 -16.02 15.26 -29.28
C VAL A 130 -17.14 16.12 -28.74
N ASP A 131 -18.37 15.62 -28.78
CA ASP A 131 -19.54 16.33 -28.24
C ASP A 131 -20.52 15.39 -27.53
N LYS A 132 -21.72 15.90 -27.23
CA LYS A 132 -22.76 15.19 -26.47
C LYS A 132 -23.40 14.03 -27.24
N THR A 133 -23.20 13.92 -28.55
CA THR A 133 -23.73 12.84 -29.39
C THR A 133 -23.02 11.51 -29.14
N TYR A 134 -21.76 11.56 -28.70
CA TYR A 134 -20.98 10.37 -28.41
C TYR A 134 -21.51 9.61 -27.17
N THR A 135 -21.59 8.29 -27.28
CA THR A 135 -21.87 7.44 -26.13
C THR A 135 -20.65 7.36 -25.21
N ARG A 136 -20.86 6.88 -23.99
CA ARG A 136 -19.77 6.68 -23.04
C ARG A 136 -18.71 5.73 -23.60
N GLU A 137 -19.15 4.64 -24.21
CA GLU A 137 -18.30 3.59 -24.78
C GLU A 137 -17.45 4.15 -25.93
N GLN A 138 -18.05 4.98 -26.79
CA GLN A 138 -17.34 5.66 -27.86
C GLN A 138 -16.28 6.61 -27.31
N LEU A 139 -16.59 7.41 -26.29
CA LEU A 139 -15.62 8.31 -25.66
C LEU A 139 -14.45 7.55 -25.02
N VAL A 140 -14.70 6.40 -24.39
CA VAL A 140 -13.63 5.54 -23.85
C VAL A 140 -12.76 4.98 -24.96
N GLN A 141 -13.35 4.57 -26.08
CA GLN A 141 -12.60 4.05 -27.22
C GLN A 141 -11.74 5.14 -27.87
N ILE A 142 -12.27 6.35 -28.05
CA ILE A 142 -11.52 7.51 -28.54
C ILE A 142 -10.35 7.82 -27.61
N PHE A 143 -10.59 7.90 -26.29
CA PHE A 143 -9.53 8.11 -25.31
C PHE A 143 -8.44 7.05 -25.44
N LYS A 144 -8.82 5.77 -25.56
CA LYS A 144 -7.89 4.65 -25.65
C LYS A 144 -6.97 4.76 -26.86
N ASP A 145 -7.51 5.11 -28.01
CA ASP A 145 -6.75 5.18 -29.26
C ASP A 145 -5.83 6.40 -29.29
N GLU A 146 -6.29 7.56 -28.80
CA GLU A 146 -5.45 8.75 -28.65
C GLU A 146 -4.35 8.55 -27.60
N TYR A 147 -4.67 7.93 -26.46
CA TYR A 147 -3.69 7.62 -25.42
C TYR A 147 -2.59 6.68 -25.94
N ARG A 148 -2.94 5.71 -26.79
CA ARG A 148 -1.95 4.83 -27.44
C ARG A 148 -1.02 5.62 -28.36
N LYS A 149 -1.55 6.53 -29.18
CA LYS A 149 -0.74 7.37 -30.08
C LYS A 149 0.24 8.25 -29.31
N ARG A 150 -0.17 8.78 -28.16
CA ARG A 150 0.68 9.64 -27.31
C ARG A 150 1.88 8.88 -26.71
N LEU A 151 1.77 7.57 -26.55
CA LEU A 151 2.83 6.73 -25.97
C LEU A 151 3.71 6.06 -27.02
N ALA A 152 3.40 6.22 -28.31
CA ALA A 152 4.17 5.69 -29.43
C ALA A 152 5.14 6.76 -29.95
#